data_AF-A0A815LBI3-F1
#
_entry.id   AF-A0A815LBI3-F1
#
_cell.length_a   1.000
_cell.length_b   1.000
_cell.length_c   1.000
_cell.angle_alpha   90.00
_cell.angle_beta   90.00
_cell.angle_gamma   90.00
#
_symmetry.space_group_name_H-M   'P 1'
#
loop_
_entity.id
_entity.type
_entity.pdbx_description
1 polymer ?
#
loop_
_entity_poly.entity_id
_entity_poly.type
_entity_poly.pdbx_seq_one_letter_code
_entity_poly.pdbx_strand_id
1 'polypeptide(L)'
;MLRLQPNGRQLLQQQQQTFPTVVSTIRKASSGGTLEYDSPKAYKLHMLEQGPSTHVSCNREEGLDFYKKMQVVRRMEASANNMYKSKLIRGFCHLYSGQEAVCVGMKAAMDKNDSLITAYRAHGWTFMMGVPVTGVLAELTGRKTGCAEGRGGSMHMYAPNFYGGNGIVGAQVPLGAGVAFAHKYRGESNVCVALYGDGAANQGQVFEAFNMAKLWSLPCIFVCENNGYGMGTSTQRASANPNFYTRCEYIPGIWVDGMDVLAVREATRFARDWCTSGKGPMIMEMATYRYFGHSMSDPGTSYRTREEIQDVRKSRDPITSFREKVVQANLATEEEFKNIDNEVKKIIEDAENHAQNDPELHVDELYSHVYSNPPPGFKIRGCDNFTYKEISK
;
A
#
# COMPACT_ATOMS: atom_id res chain seq x y z
N MET A 1 -0.15 15.85 -37.74
CA MET A 1 -1.02 14.66 -37.69
C MET A 1 -0.25 13.45 -38.20
N LEU A 2 0.39 12.70 -37.30
CA LEU A 2 1.02 11.42 -37.64
C LEU A 2 -0.04 10.33 -37.44
N ARG A 3 -0.44 9.66 -38.54
CA ARG A 3 -1.39 8.53 -38.51
C ARG A 3 -0.72 7.34 -37.83
N LEU A 4 -1.27 6.89 -36.71
CA LEU A 4 -0.92 5.62 -36.07
C LEU A 4 -1.25 4.47 -37.03
N GLN A 5 -0.29 3.57 -37.25
CA GLN A 5 -0.50 2.38 -38.08
C GLN A 5 -1.53 1.41 -37.43
N PRO A 6 -2.30 0.65 -38.23
CA PRO A 6 -3.43 -0.16 -37.75
C PRO A 6 -3.03 -1.38 -36.89
N ASN A 7 -1.74 -1.71 -36.82
CA ASN A 7 -1.25 -2.99 -36.27
C ASN A 7 -1.02 -2.98 -34.75
N GLY A 8 -1.22 -1.84 -34.07
CA GLY A 8 -1.01 -1.74 -32.62
C GLY A 8 -2.00 -2.55 -31.77
N ARG A 9 -3.21 -2.84 -32.29
CA ARG A 9 -4.23 -3.61 -31.55
C ARG A 9 -3.94 -5.10 -31.45
N GLN A 10 -3.25 -5.69 -32.44
CA GLN A 10 -2.89 -7.11 -32.40
C GLN A 10 -1.65 -7.39 -31.53
N LEU A 11 -0.69 -6.46 -31.47
CA LEU A 11 0.46 -6.56 -30.58
C LEU A 11 0.08 -6.41 -29.09
N LEU A 12 -0.95 -5.61 -28.78
CA LEU A 12 -1.46 -5.47 -27.42
C LEU A 12 -2.15 -6.73 -26.88
N GLN A 13 -2.69 -7.60 -27.73
CA GLN A 13 -3.30 -8.87 -27.31
C GLN A 13 -2.27 -9.98 -27.08
N GLN A 14 -1.09 -9.92 -27.71
CA GLN A 14 -0.08 -10.99 -27.62
C GLN A 14 0.91 -10.83 -26.44
N GLN A 15 0.83 -9.75 -25.67
CA GLN A 15 1.68 -9.53 -24.50
C GLN A 15 0.87 -9.03 -23.29
N GLN A 16 -0.30 -9.64 -23.05
CA GLN A 16 -0.85 -9.62 -21.70
C GLN A 16 0.23 -10.17 -20.76
N GLN A 17 0.53 -9.45 -19.69
CA GLN A 17 1.33 -9.99 -18.60
C GLN A 17 0.64 -11.28 -18.14
N THR A 18 1.15 -12.41 -18.60
CA THR A 18 0.81 -13.69 -18.01
C THR A 18 1.44 -13.66 -16.64
N PHE A 19 0.65 -13.26 -15.65
CA PHE A 19 1.02 -13.45 -14.26
C PHE A 19 1.36 -14.94 -14.11
N PRO A 20 2.58 -15.29 -13.69
CA PRO A 20 2.96 -16.69 -13.61
C PRO A 20 1.97 -17.41 -12.70
N THR A 21 1.36 -18.49 -13.19
CA THR A 21 0.59 -19.40 -12.33
C THR A 21 1.58 -20.05 -11.36
N VAL A 22 1.58 -19.56 -10.12
CA VAL A 22 2.39 -20.15 -9.05
C VAL A 22 1.62 -21.37 -8.53
N VAL A 23 1.99 -22.55 -9.01
CA VAL A 23 1.53 -23.81 -8.43
C VAL A 23 2.35 -24.04 -7.16
N SER A 24 1.76 -23.74 -6.01
CA SER A 24 2.35 -24.08 -4.70
C SER A 24 1.98 -25.51 -4.34
N THR A 25 2.97 -26.35 -4.02
CA THR A 25 2.72 -27.67 -3.43
C THR A 25 2.54 -27.49 -1.92
N ILE A 26 1.30 -27.52 -1.45
CA ILE A 26 0.97 -27.40 -0.03
C ILE A 26 1.31 -28.74 0.64
N ARG A 27 2.15 -28.70 1.68
CA ARG A 27 2.34 -29.85 2.57
C ARG A 27 1.27 -29.77 3.66
N LYS A 28 0.59 -30.88 3.94
CA LYS A 28 -0.36 -30.96 5.06
C LYS A 28 0.41 -30.65 6.34
N ALA A 29 -0.18 -29.85 7.23
CA ALA A 29 0.38 -29.65 8.55
C ALA A 29 0.63 -31.03 9.19
N SER A 30 1.89 -31.30 9.54
CA SER A 30 2.18 -32.40 10.46
C SER A 30 1.57 -32.05 11.83
N SER A 31 1.70 -32.95 12.81
CA SER A 31 1.17 -32.82 14.18
C SER A 31 1.53 -31.53 14.95
N GLY A 32 2.19 -30.54 14.33
CA GLY A 32 2.59 -29.24 14.89
C GLY A 32 1.82 -27.99 14.41
N GLY A 33 0.71 -28.10 13.67
CA GLY A 33 -0.22 -26.97 13.48
C GLY A 33 0.32 -25.74 12.72
N THR A 34 1.20 -25.96 11.73
CA THR A 34 1.80 -24.91 10.89
C THR A 34 1.56 -25.22 9.39
N LEU A 35 1.15 -24.22 8.61
CA LEU A 35 1.07 -24.25 7.15
C LEU A 35 2.47 -24.08 6.59
N GLU A 36 2.90 -25.01 5.75
CA GLU A 36 4.17 -24.93 5.03
C GLU A 36 3.96 -25.18 3.54
N TYR A 37 4.57 -24.33 2.71
CA TYR A 37 4.64 -24.60 1.28
C TYR A 37 5.88 -23.97 0.67
N ASP A 38 6.28 -24.54 -0.46
CA ASP A 38 7.33 -24.01 -1.30
C ASP A 38 6.71 -23.06 -2.34
N SER A 39 7.24 -21.84 -2.43
CA SER A 39 6.88 -20.81 -3.42
C SER A 39 8.07 -20.47 -4.32
N PRO A 40 8.56 -21.43 -5.13
CA PRO A 40 9.82 -21.28 -5.88
C PRO A 40 9.76 -20.20 -6.98
N LYS A 41 8.57 -19.73 -7.35
CA LYS A 41 8.36 -18.68 -8.37
C LYS A 41 7.97 -17.33 -7.78
N ALA A 42 8.02 -17.18 -6.45
CA ALA A 42 7.64 -15.94 -5.78
C ALA A 42 8.59 -14.78 -6.10
N TYR A 43 9.85 -15.07 -6.45
CA TYR A 43 10.89 -14.06 -6.54
C TYR A 43 11.65 -14.08 -7.86
N LYS A 44 12.06 -12.89 -8.32
CA LYS A 44 13.14 -12.71 -9.31
C LYS A 44 14.16 -11.75 -8.72
N LEU A 45 15.44 -12.04 -8.92
CA LEU A 45 16.53 -11.33 -8.26
C LEU A 45 17.31 -10.46 -9.24
N HIS A 46 17.77 -9.31 -8.77
CA HIS A 46 18.68 -8.41 -9.46
C HIS A 46 19.85 -8.08 -8.54
N MET A 47 21.07 -8.37 -8.98
CA MET A 47 22.31 -8.13 -8.21
C MET A 47 22.33 -8.84 -6.84
N LEU A 48 21.73 -10.03 -6.75
CA LEU A 48 21.71 -10.87 -5.55
C LEU A 48 22.00 -12.33 -5.93
N GLU A 49 22.93 -12.97 -5.22
CA GLU A 49 23.22 -14.41 -5.37
C GLU A 49 22.16 -15.27 -4.66
N GLN A 50 21.63 -14.76 -3.53
CA GLN A 50 20.62 -15.43 -2.72
C GLN A 50 19.47 -14.46 -2.44
N GLY A 51 18.25 -14.96 -2.54
CA GLY A 51 17.02 -14.21 -2.29
C GLY A 51 16.34 -14.59 -0.97
N PRO A 52 15.10 -14.13 -0.77
CA PRO A 52 14.28 -14.57 0.35
C PRO A 52 14.02 -16.06 0.31
N SER A 53 13.73 -16.66 1.47
CA SER A 53 13.35 -18.08 1.54
C SER A 53 12.14 -18.36 0.65
N THR A 54 12.27 -19.35 -0.23
CA THR A 54 11.13 -19.89 -0.99
C THR A 54 10.34 -20.90 -0.19
N HIS A 55 10.85 -21.37 0.94
CA HIS A 55 10.12 -22.18 1.89
C HIS A 55 9.47 -21.25 2.92
N VAL A 56 8.14 -21.21 2.96
CA VAL A 56 7.39 -20.31 3.84
C VAL A 56 6.55 -21.10 4.82
N SER A 57 6.51 -20.62 6.07
CA SER A 57 5.70 -21.21 7.13
C SER A 57 4.76 -20.18 7.76
N CYS A 58 3.59 -20.59 8.18
CA CYS A 58 2.60 -19.74 8.84
C CYS A 58 1.89 -20.57 9.90
N ASN A 59 1.90 -20.13 11.16
CA ASN A 59 1.10 -20.82 12.17
C ASN A 59 -0.37 -20.39 12.08
N ARG A 60 -1.23 -21.08 12.82
CA ARG A 60 -2.68 -20.83 12.84
C ARG A 60 -3.04 -19.41 13.29
N GLU A 61 -2.45 -18.91 14.37
CA GLU A 61 -2.75 -17.58 14.93
C GLU A 61 -2.42 -16.48 13.91
N GLU A 62 -1.23 -16.55 13.32
CA GLU A 62 -0.78 -15.65 12.27
C GLU A 62 -1.69 -15.73 11.03
N GLY A 63 -2.11 -16.94 10.64
CA GLY A 63 -3.01 -17.14 9.51
C GLY A 63 -4.38 -16.50 9.70
N LEU A 64 -4.99 -16.64 10.88
CA LEU A 64 -6.27 -16.01 11.18
C LEU A 64 -6.15 -14.48 11.26
N ASP A 65 -5.05 -13.97 11.82
CA ASP A 65 -4.77 -12.54 11.90
C ASP A 65 -4.57 -11.90 10.51
N PHE A 66 -3.80 -12.53 9.62
CA PHE A 66 -3.61 -12.05 8.25
C PHE A 66 -4.93 -12.01 7.48
N TYR A 67 -5.74 -13.08 7.58
CA TYR A 67 -7.05 -13.10 6.95
C TYR A 67 -7.93 -11.96 7.46
N LYS A 68 -8.02 -11.80 8.79
CA LYS A 68 -8.81 -10.73 9.42
C LYS A 68 -8.36 -9.35 8.94
N LYS A 69 -7.06 -9.05 8.96
CA LYS A 69 -6.52 -7.75 8.54
C LYS A 69 -6.79 -7.47 7.06
N MET A 70 -6.54 -8.44 6.17
CA MET A 70 -6.85 -8.25 4.75
C MET A 70 -8.36 -8.03 4.54
N GLN A 71 -9.21 -8.74 5.28
CA GLN A 71 -10.66 -8.57 5.21
C GLN A 71 -11.12 -7.21 5.74
N VAL A 72 -10.52 -6.69 6.83
CA VAL A 72 -10.79 -5.33 7.32
C VAL A 72 -10.47 -4.31 6.23
N VAL A 73 -9.30 -4.40 5.59
CA VAL A 73 -8.93 -3.51 4.47
C VAL A 73 -9.95 -3.63 3.34
N ARG A 74 -10.27 -4.84 2.87
CA ARG A 74 -11.24 -5.08 1.79
C ARG A 74 -12.60 -4.46 2.08
N ARG A 75 -13.11 -4.60 3.31
CA ARG A 75 -14.44 -4.14 3.69
C ARG A 75 -14.47 -2.63 3.98
N MET A 76 -13.41 -2.06 4.54
CA MET A 76 -13.22 -0.62 4.67
C MET A 76 -13.23 0.07 3.30
N GLU A 77 -12.53 -0.48 2.31
CA GLU A 77 -12.53 0.07 0.94
C GLU A 77 -13.91 -0.07 0.26
N ALA A 78 -14.63 -1.16 0.50
CA ALA A 78 -16.00 -1.33 0.01
C ALA A 78 -16.96 -0.30 0.62
N SER A 79 -16.80 -0.01 1.91
CA SER A 79 -17.51 1.05 2.62
C SER A 79 -17.22 2.43 2.02
N ALA A 80 -15.94 2.76 1.86
CA ALA A 80 -15.51 4.03 1.24
C ALA A 80 -16.08 4.20 -0.18
N ASN A 81 -16.10 3.13 -0.99
CA ASN A 81 -16.75 3.14 -2.30
C ASN A 81 -18.25 3.50 -2.20
N ASN A 82 -18.98 2.90 -1.26
CA ASN A 82 -20.41 3.14 -1.07
C ASN A 82 -20.68 4.58 -0.59
N MET A 83 -19.93 5.04 0.42
CA MET A 83 -20.03 6.40 0.95
C MET A 83 -19.69 7.46 -0.11
N TYR A 84 -18.72 7.20 -0.99
CA TYR A 84 -18.43 8.09 -2.12
C TYR A 84 -19.60 8.17 -3.11
N LYS A 85 -20.21 7.02 -3.45
CA LYS A 85 -21.39 7.00 -4.34
C LYS A 85 -22.58 7.74 -3.71
N SER A 86 -22.73 7.65 -2.40
CA SER A 86 -23.73 8.39 -1.61
C SER A 86 -23.34 9.84 -1.31
N LYS A 87 -22.24 10.35 -1.88
CA LYS A 87 -21.76 11.74 -1.73
C LYS A 87 -21.32 12.14 -0.32
N LEU A 88 -21.15 11.18 0.58
CA LEU A 88 -20.58 11.41 1.92
C LEU A 88 -19.06 11.64 1.85
N ILE A 89 -18.39 10.99 0.89
CA ILE A 89 -16.98 11.25 0.55
C ILE A 89 -16.93 12.06 -0.75
N ARG A 90 -16.02 13.04 -0.80
CA ARG A 90 -15.85 13.99 -1.92
C ARG A 90 -14.38 14.07 -2.34
N GLY A 91 -14.13 14.71 -3.47
CA GLY A 91 -12.77 14.90 -3.99
C GLY A 91 -12.14 13.58 -4.46
N PHE A 92 -10.89 13.34 -4.07
CA PHE A 92 -10.20 12.11 -4.43
C PHE A 92 -10.53 10.97 -3.45
N CYS A 93 -10.62 9.74 -3.98
CA CYS A 93 -10.73 8.51 -3.20
C CYS A 93 -10.10 7.37 -4.00
N HIS A 94 -8.98 6.82 -3.51
CA HIS A 94 -8.18 5.81 -4.20
C HIS A 94 -8.20 4.49 -3.43
N LEU A 95 -9.01 3.55 -3.90
CA LEU A 95 -9.27 2.31 -3.15
C LEU A 95 -8.14 1.29 -3.27
N TYR A 96 -7.68 0.71 -2.17
CA TYR A 96 -6.59 -0.26 -2.15
C TYR A 96 -7.01 -1.71 -2.48
N SER A 97 -8.29 -1.95 -2.77
CA SER A 97 -8.81 -3.32 -2.95
C SER A 97 -8.11 -4.11 -4.06
N GLY A 98 -7.67 -5.32 -3.72
CA GLY A 98 -6.89 -6.23 -4.56
C GLY A 98 -5.40 -6.24 -4.21
N GLN A 99 -4.91 -5.26 -3.44
CA GLN A 99 -3.51 -5.15 -3.04
C GLN A 99 -3.27 -5.53 -1.57
N GLU A 100 -4.25 -6.14 -0.88
CA GLU A 100 -4.23 -6.33 0.59
C GLU A 100 -3.04 -7.17 1.08
N ALA A 101 -2.60 -8.15 0.29
CA ALA A 101 -1.43 -8.97 0.62
C ALA A 101 -0.16 -8.11 0.77
N VAL A 102 -0.05 -7.00 0.04
CA VAL A 102 1.10 -6.10 0.12
C VAL A 102 1.18 -5.44 1.50
N CYS A 103 0.15 -4.67 1.90
CA CYS A 103 0.21 -3.95 3.17
C CYS A 103 0.21 -4.89 4.39
N VAL A 104 -0.53 -6.00 4.35
CA VAL A 104 -0.58 -6.96 5.46
C VAL A 104 0.72 -7.75 5.57
N GLY A 105 1.21 -8.30 4.46
CA GLY A 105 2.43 -9.12 4.44
C GLY A 105 3.67 -8.31 4.83
N MET A 106 3.80 -7.09 4.29
CA MET A 106 4.91 -6.22 4.65
C MET A 106 4.88 -5.82 6.13
N LYS A 107 3.70 -5.38 6.63
CA LYS A 107 3.59 -4.95 8.02
C LYS A 107 3.89 -6.08 9.02
N ALA A 108 3.60 -7.32 8.66
CA ALA A 108 3.92 -8.49 9.47
C ALA A 108 5.43 -8.73 9.65
N ALA A 109 6.27 -8.21 8.75
CA ALA A 109 7.73 -8.32 8.83
C ALA A 109 8.43 -7.04 9.33
N MET A 110 7.69 -5.94 9.48
CA MET A 110 8.21 -4.68 10.01
C MET A 110 8.33 -4.72 11.53
N ASP A 111 9.39 -4.11 12.05
CA ASP A 111 9.50 -3.80 13.48
C ASP A 111 8.56 -2.66 13.88
N LYS A 112 8.31 -2.53 15.18
CA LYS A 112 7.46 -1.48 15.75
C LYS A 112 7.96 -0.08 15.41
N ASN A 113 9.27 0.11 15.35
CA ASN A 113 9.90 1.42 15.13
C ASN A 113 10.32 1.66 13.68
N ASP A 114 10.05 0.71 12.76
CA ASP A 114 10.26 0.93 11.34
C ASP A 114 9.28 1.97 10.81
N SER A 115 9.77 2.79 9.88
CA SER A 115 9.02 3.89 9.28
C SER A 115 8.45 3.50 7.93
N LEU A 116 7.33 4.12 7.55
CA LEU A 116 6.70 3.92 6.25
C LEU A 116 6.18 5.23 5.66
N ILE A 117 6.33 5.39 4.35
CA ILE A 117 5.74 6.48 3.59
C ILE A 117 5.22 5.97 2.24
N THR A 118 4.06 6.44 1.80
CA THR A 118 3.45 6.00 0.53
C THR A 118 2.79 7.16 -0.21
N ALA A 119 2.27 6.88 -1.41
CA ALA A 119 1.48 7.80 -2.20
C ALA A 119 0.04 7.91 -1.68
N TYR A 120 -0.88 8.45 -2.48
CA TYR A 120 -2.27 8.71 -2.09
C TYR A 120 -3.17 7.46 -1.96
N ARG A 121 -2.74 6.26 -2.36
CA ARG A 121 -3.53 5.02 -2.21
C ARG A 121 -3.25 4.39 -0.85
N ALA A 122 -3.60 5.12 0.22
CA ALA A 122 -3.02 4.89 1.54
C ALA A 122 -3.95 4.23 2.56
N HIS A 123 -5.27 4.08 2.33
CA HIS A 123 -6.19 3.71 3.42
C HIS A 123 -5.80 2.40 4.12
N GLY A 124 -5.47 1.36 3.33
CA GLY A 124 -4.98 0.09 3.87
C GLY A 124 -3.70 0.26 4.70
N TRP A 125 -2.75 1.07 4.24
CA TRP A 125 -1.53 1.40 5.00
C TRP A 125 -1.82 2.19 6.28
N THR A 126 -2.70 3.18 6.22
CA THR A 126 -3.14 3.97 7.37
C THR A 126 -3.70 3.07 8.48
N PHE A 127 -4.55 2.09 8.12
CA PHE A 127 -5.04 1.08 9.05
C PHE A 127 -3.93 0.20 9.61
N MET A 128 -3.08 -0.34 8.73
CA MET A 128 -1.97 -1.22 9.13
C MET A 128 -0.90 -0.52 9.99
N MET A 129 -0.82 0.80 9.90
CA MET A 129 0.06 1.65 10.72
C MET A 129 -0.62 2.17 12.00
N GLY A 130 -1.80 1.66 12.35
CA GLY A 130 -2.40 1.78 13.68
C GLY A 130 -3.57 2.75 13.80
N VAL A 131 -4.01 3.37 12.71
CA VAL A 131 -5.24 4.17 12.74
C VAL A 131 -6.45 3.22 12.70
N PRO A 132 -7.43 3.34 13.62
CA PRO A 132 -8.62 2.52 13.58
C PRO A 132 -9.46 2.83 12.34
N VAL A 133 -10.27 1.87 11.87
CA VAL A 133 -11.17 2.06 10.72
C VAL A 133 -12.06 3.29 10.89
N THR A 134 -12.54 3.54 12.11
CA THR A 134 -13.31 4.74 12.45
C THR A 134 -12.57 6.03 12.10
N GLY A 135 -11.28 6.14 12.45
CA GLY A 135 -10.47 7.32 12.14
C GLY A 135 -10.18 7.47 10.65
N VAL A 136 -10.06 6.37 9.91
CA VAL A 136 -9.91 6.39 8.45
C VAL A 136 -11.20 6.84 7.78
N LEU A 137 -12.35 6.23 8.11
CA LEU A 137 -13.63 6.57 7.50
C LEU A 137 -14.09 7.98 7.87
N ALA A 138 -13.90 8.41 9.12
CA ALA A 138 -14.19 9.78 9.55
C ALA A 138 -13.34 10.81 8.79
N GLU A 139 -12.06 10.51 8.50
CA GLU A 139 -11.23 11.39 7.69
C GLU A 139 -11.74 11.47 6.23
N LEU A 140 -12.15 10.33 5.66
CA LEU A 140 -12.72 10.29 4.32
C LEU A 140 -14.03 11.10 4.21
N THR A 141 -14.86 11.07 5.25
CA THR A 141 -16.11 11.84 5.32
C THR A 141 -15.93 13.28 5.84
N GLY A 142 -14.68 13.70 6.10
CA GLY A 142 -14.33 15.07 6.49
C GLY A 142 -14.81 15.45 7.89
N ARG A 143 -14.78 14.51 8.84
CA ARG A 143 -15.31 14.72 10.20
C ARG A 143 -14.20 14.92 11.23
N LYS A 144 -14.57 15.53 12.36
CA LYS A 144 -13.65 15.97 13.41
C LYS A 144 -12.81 14.83 14.01
N THR A 145 -13.36 13.62 14.10
CA THR A 145 -12.62 12.45 14.61
C THR A 145 -11.80 11.72 13.54
N GLY A 146 -11.73 12.27 12.32
CA GLY A 146 -10.78 11.83 11.32
C GLY A 146 -9.34 11.89 11.83
N CYS A 147 -8.48 11.01 11.33
CA CYS A 147 -7.08 10.95 11.77
C CYS A 147 -6.25 12.22 11.49
N ALA A 148 -6.76 13.14 10.67
CA ALA A 148 -6.26 14.50 10.47
C ALA A 148 -7.39 15.54 10.64
N GLU A 149 -8.38 15.23 11.48
CA GLU A 149 -9.52 16.09 11.84
C GLU A 149 -10.36 16.53 10.62
N GLY A 150 -10.41 15.72 9.57
CA GLY A 150 -11.15 16.01 8.34
C GLY A 150 -10.46 17.01 7.40
N ARG A 151 -9.20 17.39 7.68
CA ARG A 151 -8.44 18.36 6.89
C ARG A 151 -7.69 17.74 5.73
N GLY A 152 -7.29 16.48 5.87
CA GLY A 152 -6.45 15.78 4.90
C GLY A 152 -7.24 15.05 3.82
N GLY A 153 -8.38 14.48 4.19
CA GLY A 153 -9.17 13.60 3.35
C GLY A 153 -8.42 12.32 2.94
N SER A 154 -8.83 11.72 1.81
CA SER A 154 -8.31 10.41 1.36
C SER A 154 -6.80 10.35 1.19
N MET A 155 -6.18 11.43 0.72
CA MET A 155 -4.78 11.39 0.29
C MET A 155 -3.80 11.67 1.42
N HIS A 156 -4.23 12.28 2.53
CA HIS A 156 -3.33 12.84 3.54
C HIS A 156 -3.70 12.37 4.94
N MET A 157 -3.36 11.12 5.23
CA MET A 157 -3.54 10.50 6.55
C MET A 157 -2.17 10.19 7.12
N TYR A 158 -1.95 10.40 8.42
CA TYR A 158 -0.65 10.22 9.08
C TYR A 158 -0.83 9.45 10.39
N ALA A 159 0.22 8.77 10.84
CA ALA A 159 0.25 8.07 12.13
C ALA A 159 1.70 8.00 12.66
N PRO A 160 1.93 7.58 13.92
CA PRO A 160 3.29 7.33 14.40
C PRO A 160 4.07 6.42 13.45
N ASN A 161 5.26 6.85 13.04
CA ASN A 161 6.12 6.18 12.04
C ASN A 161 5.47 5.95 10.66
N PHE A 162 4.30 6.56 10.40
CA PHE A 162 3.67 6.58 9.08
C PHE A 162 3.59 8.03 8.60
N TYR A 163 4.51 8.37 7.69
CA TYR A 163 4.67 9.71 7.10
C TYR A 163 3.68 9.95 5.95
N GLY A 164 2.65 9.12 5.92
CA GLY A 164 1.37 9.39 5.33
C GLY A 164 1.22 9.05 3.86
N GLY A 165 0.03 9.40 3.39
CA GLY A 165 -0.29 9.45 1.98
C GLY A 165 0.15 10.77 1.35
N ASN A 166 0.75 10.67 0.17
CA ASN A 166 1.31 11.81 -0.53
C ASN A 166 0.67 11.96 -1.92
N GLY A 167 0.12 13.15 -2.18
CA GLY A 167 -0.61 13.46 -3.42
C GLY A 167 0.28 13.71 -4.64
N ILE A 168 1.54 14.10 -4.43
CA ILE A 168 2.47 14.42 -5.51
C ILE A 168 3.27 13.17 -5.90
N VAL A 169 3.03 12.69 -7.11
CA VAL A 169 3.60 11.42 -7.61
C VAL A 169 5.13 11.46 -7.56
N GLY A 170 5.71 10.57 -6.75
CA GLY A 170 7.16 10.38 -6.61
C GLY A 170 7.82 11.23 -5.51
N ALA A 171 7.13 12.25 -5.00
CA ALA A 171 7.68 13.15 -3.98
C ALA A 171 7.96 12.44 -2.65
N GLN A 172 7.21 11.39 -2.34
CA GLN A 172 7.39 10.60 -1.14
C GLN A 172 8.68 9.76 -1.12
N VAL A 173 9.28 9.51 -2.29
CA VAL A 173 10.46 8.64 -2.38
C VAL A 173 11.71 9.31 -1.79
N PRO A 174 12.07 10.56 -2.18
CA PRO A 174 13.10 11.32 -1.47
C PRO A 174 12.81 11.53 0.01
N LEU A 175 11.54 11.77 0.39
CA LEU A 175 11.15 11.92 1.80
C LEU A 175 11.43 10.64 2.59
N GLY A 176 11.08 9.48 2.06
CA GLY A 176 11.40 8.18 2.68
C GLY A 176 12.90 7.93 2.81
N ALA A 177 13.70 8.33 1.80
CA ALA A 177 15.15 8.29 1.91
C ALA A 177 15.67 9.22 3.02
N GLY A 178 15.07 10.40 3.20
CA GLY A 178 15.37 11.31 4.32
C GLY A 178 15.04 10.72 5.70
N VAL A 179 13.91 10.02 5.83
CA VAL A 179 13.56 9.29 7.06
C VAL A 179 14.53 8.14 7.33
N ALA A 180 14.94 7.39 6.29
CA ALA A 180 15.99 6.37 6.42
C ALA A 180 17.32 6.98 6.87
N PHE A 181 17.68 8.17 6.35
CA PHE A 181 18.84 8.92 6.82
C PHE A 181 18.72 9.27 8.29
N ALA A 182 17.55 9.70 8.78
CA ALA A 182 17.34 9.99 10.20
C ALA A 182 17.52 8.75 11.09
N HIS A 183 17.06 7.57 10.67
CA HIS A 183 17.33 6.31 11.39
C HIS A 183 18.84 6.03 11.48
N LYS A 184 19.53 6.13 10.34
CA LYS A 184 20.99 5.95 10.30
C LYS A 184 21.74 6.96 11.15
N TYR A 185 21.37 8.24 11.07
CA TYR A 185 22.00 9.33 11.78
C TYR A 185 21.89 9.16 13.30
N ARG A 186 20.77 8.61 13.78
CA ARG A 186 20.53 8.30 15.19
C ARG A 186 21.09 6.96 15.66
N GLY A 187 21.70 6.17 14.76
CA GLY A 187 22.23 4.85 15.07
C GLY A 187 21.13 3.81 15.38
N GLU A 188 19.92 4.00 14.85
CA GLU A 188 18.79 3.10 15.06
C GLU A 188 18.86 1.92 14.09
N SER A 189 18.59 0.70 14.59
CA SER A 189 18.50 -0.51 13.76
C SER A 189 17.12 -0.65 13.10
N ASN A 190 16.64 0.45 12.51
CA ASN A 190 15.32 0.56 11.87
C ASN A 190 15.45 0.94 10.40
N VAL A 191 14.42 0.61 9.63
CA VAL A 191 14.34 0.94 8.19
C VAL A 191 13.24 1.95 7.91
N CYS A 192 13.36 2.67 6.80
CA CYS A 192 12.21 3.33 6.19
C CYS A 192 11.80 2.63 4.90
N VAL A 193 10.54 2.20 4.83
CA VAL A 193 9.88 1.68 3.64
C VAL A 193 9.29 2.86 2.85
N ALA A 194 9.85 3.11 1.65
CA ALA A 194 9.43 4.19 0.77
C ALA A 194 8.68 3.62 -0.45
N LEU A 195 7.35 3.66 -0.41
CA LEU A 195 6.48 3.08 -1.44
C LEU A 195 6.15 4.07 -2.55
N TYR A 196 6.07 3.55 -3.78
CA TYR A 196 5.65 4.27 -4.98
C TYR A 196 5.00 3.33 -5.99
N GLY A 197 4.18 3.84 -6.91
CA GLY A 197 3.55 3.03 -7.95
C GLY A 197 4.38 2.87 -9.21
N ASP A 198 4.00 1.95 -10.10
CA ASP A 198 4.66 1.73 -11.40
C ASP A 198 4.75 3.01 -12.26
N GLY A 199 3.72 3.84 -12.27
CA GLY A 199 3.76 5.15 -12.95
C GLY A 199 4.72 6.15 -12.29
N ALA A 200 4.89 6.08 -10.97
CA ALA A 200 5.81 6.93 -10.22
C ALA A 200 7.27 6.52 -10.41
N ALA A 201 7.55 5.28 -10.80
CA ALA A 201 8.89 4.75 -11.03
C ALA A 201 9.66 5.45 -12.17
N ASN A 202 8.99 6.33 -12.93
CA ASN A 202 9.60 7.14 -13.99
C ASN A 202 9.89 8.59 -13.56
N GLN A 203 9.64 8.96 -12.31
CA GLN A 203 9.95 10.29 -11.79
C GLN A 203 11.45 10.46 -11.57
N GLY A 204 12.03 11.57 -12.03
CA GLY A 204 13.47 11.82 -11.93
C GLY A 204 13.99 11.78 -10.49
N GLN A 205 13.25 12.38 -9.55
CA GLN A 205 13.60 12.40 -8.12
C GLN A 205 13.71 11.01 -7.48
N VAL A 206 13.07 9.97 -8.05
CA VAL A 206 13.24 8.58 -7.59
C VAL A 206 14.69 8.11 -7.82
N PHE A 207 15.27 8.43 -8.98
CA PHE A 207 16.64 8.08 -9.32
C PHE A 207 17.66 8.91 -8.52
N GLU A 208 17.36 10.18 -8.26
CA GLU A 208 18.16 11.01 -7.37
C GLU A 208 18.21 10.42 -5.95
N ALA A 209 17.04 10.02 -5.42
CA ALA A 209 16.93 9.36 -4.12
C ALA A 209 17.69 8.02 -4.09
N PHE A 210 17.60 7.19 -5.14
CA PHE A 210 18.38 5.95 -5.26
C PHE A 210 19.88 6.21 -5.17
N ASN A 211 20.38 7.17 -5.96
CA ASN A 211 21.80 7.50 -5.98
C ASN A 211 22.30 7.91 -4.58
N MET A 212 21.63 8.85 -3.92
CA MET A 212 22.01 9.31 -2.58
C MET A 212 21.86 8.20 -1.54
N ALA A 213 20.79 7.42 -1.59
CA ALA A 213 20.56 6.34 -0.64
C ALA A 213 21.65 5.26 -0.74
N LYS A 214 22.09 4.93 -1.96
CA LYS A 214 23.20 4.01 -2.16
C LYS A 214 24.52 4.61 -1.71
N LEU A 215 24.81 5.85 -2.12
CA LEU A 215 26.04 6.56 -1.77
C LEU A 215 26.27 6.62 -0.26
N TRP A 216 25.19 6.83 0.50
CA TRP A 216 25.25 6.92 1.96
C TRP A 216 24.89 5.63 2.67
N SER A 217 24.71 4.50 1.97
CA SER A 217 24.26 3.22 2.54
C SER A 217 23.12 3.40 3.53
N LEU A 218 22.02 4.03 3.09
CA LEU A 218 20.85 4.28 3.92
C LEU A 218 20.02 3.00 4.13
N PRO A 219 19.40 2.80 5.30
CA PRO A 219 18.48 1.69 5.56
C PRO A 219 17.10 1.96 4.95
N CYS A 220 17.05 2.16 3.63
CA CYS A 220 15.81 2.45 2.89
C CYS A 220 15.41 1.27 2.01
N ILE A 221 14.17 0.82 2.16
CA ILE A 221 13.56 -0.19 1.28
C ILE A 221 12.63 0.55 0.32
N PHE A 222 13.04 0.64 -0.95
CA PHE A 222 12.26 1.26 -2.01
C PHE A 222 11.29 0.25 -2.60
N VAL A 223 9.99 0.52 -2.54
CA VAL A 223 8.98 -0.47 -2.94
C VAL A 223 8.10 0.07 -4.06
N CYS A 224 8.20 -0.54 -5.23
CA CYS A 224 7.30 -0.30 -6.36
C CYS A 224 6.07 -1.21 -6.23
N GLU A 225 4.91 -0.65 -5.89
CA GLU A 225 3.61 -1.33 -6.03
C GLU A 225 3.21 -1.30 -7.52
N ASN A 226 3.57 -2.36 -8.25
CA ASN A 226 3.24 -2.51 -9.66
C ASN A 226 1.86 -3.16 -9.79
N ASN A 227 0.84 -2.35 -10.07
CA ASN A 227 -0.52 -2.84 -10.35
C ASN A 227 -0.87 -2.87 -11.84
N GLY A 228 0.16 -2.70 -12.70
CA GLY A 228 0.05 -2.75 -14.15
C GLY A 228 -0.34 -1.43 -14.82
N TYR A 229 -0.78 -0.42 -14.07
CA TYR A 229 -1.35 0.81 -14.63
C TYR A 229 -1.09 2.09 -13.81
N GLY A 230 -0.29 2.99 -14.38
CA GLY A 230 -0.18 4.38 -13.95
C GLY A 230 -1.39 5.20 -14.43
N MET A 231 -2.36 5.40 -13.54
CA MET A 231 -3.68 5.97 -13.89
C MET A 231 -4.38 5.14 -14.98
N GLY A 232 -4.30 5.55 -16.24
CA GLY A 232 -4.85 4.83 -17.40
C GLY A 232 -3.80 4.34 -18.40
N THR A 233 -2.51 4.46 -18.08
CA THR A 233 -1.40 4.07 -18.96
C THR A 233 -0.79 2.78 -18.44
N SER A 234 -0.78 1.73 -19.26
CA SER A 234 -0.15 0.46 -18.89
C SER A 234 1.37 0.60 -18.77
N THR A 235 1.99 -0.27 -17.97
CA THR A 235 3.45 -0.27 -17.75
C THR A 235 4.25 -0.35 -19.05
N GLN A 236 3.82 -1.16 -20.01
CA GLN A 236 4.49 -1.31 -21.32
C GLN A 236 4.45 -0.04 -22.17
N ARG A 237 3.47 0.84 -21.92
CA ARG A 237 3.34 2.13 -22.62
C ARG A 237 4.05 3.26 -21.90
N ALA A 238 4.32 3.11 -20.60
CA ALA A 238 4.91 4.14 -19.75
C ALA A 238 6.41 3.94 -19.51
N SER A 239 6.90 2.70 -19.55
CA SER A 239 8.26 2.34 -19.15
C SER A 239 8.95 1.50 -20.21
N ALA A 240 10.11 1.95 -20.68
CA ALA A 240 10.93 1.19 -21.63
C ALA A 240 11.44 -0.14 -21.03
N ASN A 241 11.67 -0.18 -19.71
CA ASN A 241 11.94 -1.39 -18.95
C ASN A 241 10.84 -1.55 -17.86
N PRO A 242 9.88 -2.49 -18.03
CA PRO A 242 8.81 -2.73 -17.07
C PRO A 242 9.24 -3.66 -15.91
N ASN A 243 10.51 -4.07 -15.82
CA ASN A 243 11.05 -4.78 -14.66
C ASN A 243 11.50 -3.75 -13.61
N PHE A 244 10.57 -3.25 -12.80
CA PHE A 244 10.80 -2.13 -11.87
C PHE A 244 11.86 -2.43 -10.80
N TYR A 245 11.97 -3.69 -10.37
CA TYR A 245 13.04 -4.13 -9.45
C TYR A 245 14.47 -3.97 -10.02
N THR A 246 14.62 -3.78 -11.33
CA THR A 246 15.93 -3.62 -12.01
C THR A 246 16.27 -2.18 -12.37
N ARG A 247 15.42 -1.21 -12.00
CA ARG A 247 15.52 0.18 -12.50
C ARG A 247 16.73 0.95 -12.01
N CYS A 248 17.49 0.40 -11.08
CA CYS A 248 18.75 0.95 -10.64
C CYS A 248 19.84 -0.13 -10.76
N GLU A 249 20.87 0.12 -11.55
CA GLU A 249 21.91 -0.88 -11.83
C GLU A 249 22.79 -1.19 -10.61
N TYR A 250 22.87 -0.26 -9.65
CA TYR A 250 23.77 -0.33 -8.49
C TYR A 250 23.06 -0.54 -7.14
N ILE A 251 21.73 -0.74 -7.15
CA ILE A 251 20.94 -1.15 -5.97
C ILE A 251 20.35 -2.54 -6.24
N PRO A 252 20.54 -3.53 -5.34
CA PRO A 252 19.94 -4.84 -5.50
C PRO A 252 18.42 -4.78 -5.46
N GLY A 253 17.80 -5.68 -6.22
CA GLY A 253 16.37 -5.67 -6.48
C GLY A 253 15.71 -7.03 -6.32
N ILE A 254 14.45 -7.05 -5.85
CA ILE A 254 13.63 -8.26 -5.76
C ILE A 254 12.25 -8.01 -6.36
N TRP A 255 11.89 -8.75 -7.40
CA TRP A 255 10.50 -8.89 -7.82
C TRP A 255 9.78 -9.84 -6.86
N VAL A 256 8.57 -9.51 -6.43
CA VAL A 256 7.79 -10.28 -5.45
C VAL A 256 6.37 -10.48 -5.98
N ASP A 257 5.82 -11.69 -5.81
CA ASP A 257 4.39 -11.91 -6.00
C ASP A 257 3.58 -11.15 -4.93
N GLY A 258 3.11 -9.96 -5.28
CA GLY A 258 2.34 -9.07 -4.41
C GLY A 258 0.91 -9.53 -4.13
N MET A 259 0.49 -10.69 -4.68
CA MET A 259 -0.80 -11.31 -4.39
C MET A 259 -0.70 -12.43 -3.33
N ASP A 260 0.52 -12.78 -2.90
CA ASP A 260 0.77 -13.81 -1.89
C ASP A 260 1.34 -13.17 -0.61
N VAL A 261 0.49 -13.09 0.42
CA VAL A 261 0.82 -12.42 1.70
C VAL A 261 2.08 -12.98 2.38
N LEU A 262 2.35 -14.28 2.23
CA LEU A 262 3.54 -14.90 2.86
C LEU A 262 4.80 -14.67 2.03
N ALA A 263 4.70 -14.62 0.70
CA ALA A 263 5.81 -14.22 -0.14
C ALA A 263 6.21 -12.75 0.13
N VAL A 264 5.22 -11.87 0.25
CA VAL A 264 5.43 -10.47 0.63
C VAL A 264 6.12 -10.38 2.00
N ARG A 265 5.64 -11.13 3.01
CA ARG A 265 6.24 -11.15 4.35
C ARG A 265 7.71 -11.56 4.32
N GLU A 266 8.04 -12.67 3.67
CA GLU A 266 9.42 -13.16 3.63
C GLU A 266 10.36 -12.26 2.82
N ALA A 267 9.89 -11.70 1.70
CA ALA A 267 10.68 -10.73 0.96
C ALA A 267 10.95 -9.45 1.77
N THR A 268 9.97 -9.00 2.55
CA THR A 268 10.11 -7.83 3.42
C THR A 268 11.06 -8.11 4.57
N ARG A 269 10.98 -9.29 5.19
CA ARG A 269 11.92 -9.73 6.23
C ARG A 269 13.36 -9.71 5.70
N PHE A 270 13.58 -10.30 4.53
CA PHE A 270 14.88 -10.30 3.86
C PHE A 270 15.41 -8.89 3.58
N ALA A 271 14.57 -8.01 3.01
CA ALA A 271 14.97 -6.64 2.69
C ALA A 271 15.25 -5.81 3.94
N ARG A 272 14.52 -6.04 5.03
CA ARG A 272 14.76 -5.43 6.32
C ARG A 272 16.11 -5.86 6.88
N ASP A 273 16.38 -7.16 6.95
CA ASP A 273 17.64 -7.71 7.44
C ASP A 273 18.84 -7.22 6.60
N TRP A 274 18.65 -7.11 5.28
CA TRP A 274 19.64 -6.49 4.39
C TRP A 274 19.96 -5.05 4.81
N CYS A 275 18.94 -4.21 4.94
CA CYS A 275 19.13 -2.79 5.25
C CYS A 275 19.69 -2.56 6.65
N THR A 276 19.18 -3.28 7.67
CA THR A 276 19.66 -3.16 9.06
C THR A 276 21.05 -3.74 9.26
N SER A 277 21.50 -4.68 8.42
CA SER A 277 22.89 -5.15 8.40
C SER A 277 23.90 -4.15 7.81
N GLY A 278 23.44 -2.96 7.38
CA GLY A 278 24.30 -1.90 6.88
C GLY A 278 24.69 -2.02 5.40
N LYS A 279 24.11 -2.97 4.65
CA LYS A 279 24.39 -3.19 3.22
C LYS A 279 23.80 -2.10 2.30
N GLY A 280 23.13 -1.10 2.88
CA GLY A 280 22.49 0.00 2.17
C GLY A 280 21.09 -0.37 1.66
N PRO A 281 20.56 0.39 0.69
CA PRO A 281 19.17 0.26 0.28
C PRO A 281 18.92 -1.00 -0.55
N MET A 282 17.64 -1.34 -0.70
CA MET A 282 17.14 -2.39 -1.59
C MET A 282 15.89 -1.91 -2.33
N ILE A 283 15.72 -2.36 -3.57
CA ILE A 283 14.48 -2.17 -4.34
C ILE A 283 13.64 -3.44 -4.27
N MET A 284 12.34 -3.30 -4.06
CA MET A 284 11.36 -4.37 -4.20
C MET A 284 10.29 -3.95 -5.20
N GLU A 285 9.85 -4.88 -6.04
CA GLU A 285 8.67 -4.70 -6.90
C GLU A 285 7.58 -5.67 -6.44
N MET A 286 6.49 -5.12 -5.91
CA MET A 286 5.30 -5.88 -5.55
C MET A 286 4.40 -5.98 -6.78
N ALA A 287 4.41 -7.14 -7.44
CA ALA A 287 3.52 -7.40 -8.57
C ALA A 287 2.12 -7.73 -8.06
N THR A 288 1.27 -6.72 -8.03
CA THR A 288 -0.08 -6.78 -7.45
C THR A 288 -1.13 -6.31 -8.46
N TYR A 289 -2.37 -6.10 -8.02
CA TYR A 289 -3.43 -5.63 -8.89
C TYR A 289 -4.50 -4.84 -8.14
N ARG A 290 -5.00 -3.75 -8.74
CA ARG A 290 -6.13 -2.97 -8.20
C ARG A 290 -7.43 -3.30 -8.92
N TYR A 291 -8.47 -3.66 -8.16
CA TYR A 291 -9.77 -4.05 -8.74
C TYR A 291 -10.59 -2.86 -9.23
N PHE A 292 -10.48 -1.72 -8.56
CA PHE A 292 -11.14 -0.48 -8.99
C PHE A 292 -10.27 0.28 -9.99
N GLY A 293 -10.88 1.25 -10.68
CA GLY A 293 -10.16 2.24 -11.48
C GLY A 293 -9.14 3.04 -10.66
N HIS A 294 -8.51 4.03 -11.29
CA HIS A 294 -7.44 4.78 -10.64
C HIS A 294 -7.91 5.41 -9.33
N SER A 295 -9.03 6.13 -9.41
CA SER A 295 -9.78 6.75 -8.32
C SER A 295 -11.28 6.53 -8.55
N MET A 296 -12.12 6.97 -7.63
CA MET A 296 -13.58 6.89 -7.79
C MET A 296 -14.16 7.63 -8.99
N SER A 297 -13.43 8.57 -9.60
CA SER A 297 -13.85 9.25 -10.85
C SER A 297 -13.49 8.46 -12.11
N ASP A 298 -12.69 7.41 -12.00
CA ASP A 298 -12.25 6.57 -13.12
C ASP A 298 -12.94 5.19 -13.05
N PRO A 299 -13.84 4.86 -14.00
CA PRO A 299 -14.44 3.52 -14.07
C PRO A 299 -13.43 2.39 -14.35
N GLY A 300 -12.26 2.70 -14.92
CA GLY A 300 -11.21 1.72 -15.21
C GLY A 300 -11.48 0.77 -16.37
N THR A 301 -12.43 1.10 -17.25
CA THR A 301 -12.85 0.24 -18.38
C THR A 301 -12.38 0.72 -19.75
N SER A 302 -11.73 1.88 -19.86
CA SER A 302 -11.26 2.45 -21.13
C SER A 302 -9.88 1.95 -21.56
N TYR A 303 -9.09 1.40 -20.63
CA TYR A 303 -7.70 1.01 -20.83
C TYR A 303 -7.38 -0.44 -20.42
N ARG A 304 -8.38 -1.18 -19.92
CA ARG A 304 -8.32 -2.60 -19.58
C ARG A 304 -9.73 -3.19 -19.61
N THR A 305 -9.83 -4.51 -19.77
CA THR A 305 -11.13 -5.18 -19.91
C THR A 305 -11.72 -5.56 -18.56
N ARG A 306 -13.04 -5.78 -18.51
CA ARG A 306 -13.69 -6.27 -17.28
C ARG A 306 -13.29 -7.73 -17.02
N GLU A 307 -13.06 -8.48 -18.08
CA GLU A 307 -12.61 -9.86 -18.08
C GLU A 307 -11.27 -9.98 -17.39
N GLU A 308 -10.30 -9.12 -17.71
CA GLU A 308 -8.98 -9.10 -17.04
C GLU A 308 -9.11 -8.94 -15.52
N ILE A 309 -9.92 -7.98 -15.07
CA ILE A 309 -10.16 -7.73 -13.64
C ILE A 309 -10.82 -8.96 -12.98
N GLN A 310 -11.82 -9.54 -13.64
CA GLN A 310 -12.52 -10.73 -13.14
C GLN A 310 -11.59 -11.95 -13.08
N ASP A 311 -10.74 -12.14 -14.08
CA ASP A 311 -9.81 -13.25 -14.15
C ASP A 311 -8.78 -13.16 -13.03
N VAL A 312 -8.18 -11.98 -12.82
CA VAL A 312 -7.28 -11.76 -11.68
C VAL A 312 -8.00 -12.01 -10.35
N ARG A 313 -9.21 -11.47 -10.17
CA ARG A 313 -9.96 -11.65 -8.92
C ARG A 313 -10.38 -13.11 -8.67
N LYS A 314 -10.68 -13.88 -9.72
CA LYS A 314 -11.04 -15.30 -9.56
C LYS A 314 -9.82 -16.17 -9.30
N SER A 315 -8.70 -15.87 -9.96
CA SER A 315 -7.54 -16.76 -9.97
C SER A 315 -6.45 -16.39 -8.95
N ARG A 316 -6.40 -15.14 -8.49
CA ARG A 316 -5.29 -14.61 -7.68
C ARG A 316 -5.73 -13.68 -6.54
N ASP A 317 -7.00 -13.67 -6.14
CA ASP A 317 -7.43 -12.81 -5.02
C ASP A 317 -6.68 -13.16 -3.72
N PRO A 318 -6.01 -12.19 -3.06
CA PRO A 318 -5.09 -12.49 -1.97
C PRO A 318 -5.81 -13.08 -0.75
N ILE A 319 -7.08 -12.71 -0.54
CA ILE A 319 -7.88 -13.18 0.60
C ILE A 319 -8.37 -14.60 0.33
N THR A 320 -8.94 -14.84 -0.84
CA THR A 320 -9.52 -16.13 -1.22
C THR A 320 -8.42 -17.19 -1.34
N SER A 321 -7.36 -16.90 -2.09
CA SER A 321 -6.24 -17.84 -2.25
C SER A 321 -5.54 -18.15 -0.92
N PHE A 322 -5.42 -17.17 -0.01
CA PHE A 322 -4.85 -17.43 1.31
C PHE A 322 -5.79 -18.26 2.19
N ARG A 323 -7.10 -17.96 2.22
CA ARG A 323 -8.10 -18.78 2.94
C ARG A 323 -8.02 -20.24 2.51
N GLU A 324 -8.01 -20.49 1.20
CA GLU A 324 -7.93 -21.83 0.64
C GLU A 324 -6.66 -22.57 1.09
N LYS A 325 -5.49 -21.91 1.07
CA LYS A 325 -4.24 -22.49 1.58
C LYS A 325 -4.36 -22.88 3.06
N VAL A 326 -4.92 -22.00 3.89
CA VAL A 326 -5.07 -22.23 5.35
C VAL A 326 -6.04 -23.38 5.63
N VAL A 327 -7.18 -23.46 4.92
CA VAL A 327 -8.15 -24.56 5.03
C VAL A 327 -7.54 -25.88 4.55
N GLN A 328 -6.88 -25.90 3.38
CA GLN A 328 -6.27 -27.12 2.82
C GLN A 328 -5.16 -27.68 3.70
N ALA A 329 -4.46 -26.81 4.44
CA ALA A 329 -3.48 -27.21 5.43
C ALA A 329 -4.07 -27.63 6.79
N ASN A 330 -5.40 -27.65 6.94
CA ASN A 330 -6.11 -27.92 8.20
C ASN A 330 -5.71 -26.98 9.35
N LEU A 331 -5.32 -25.75 9.05
CA LEU A 331 -4.99 -24.76 10.07
C LEU A 331 -6.21 -24.08 10.66
N ALA A 332 -7.28 -23.91 9.88
CA ALA A 332 -8.54 -23.31 10.31
C ALA A 332 -9.70 -23.83 9.49
N THR A 333 -10.92 -23.74 10.04
CA THR A 333 -12.13 -24.20 9.37
C THR A 333 -12.85 -23.05 8.65
N GLU A 334 -13.72 -23.39 7.70
CA GLU A 334 -14.58 -22.41 7.02
C GLU A 334 -15.52 -21.67 8.00
N GLU A 335 -15.92 -22.31 9.10
CA GLU A 335 -16.75 -21.68 10.13
C GLU A 335 -16.00 -20.56 10.86
N GLU A 336 -14.71 -20.74 11.11
CA GLU A 336 -13.87 -19.73 11.76
C GLU A 336 -13.67 -18.51 10.87
N PHE A 337 -13.45 -18.71 9.57
CA PHE A 337 -13.41 -17.61 8.61
C PHE A 337 -14.72 -16.85 8.52
N LYS A 338 -15.85 -17.56 8.56
CA LYS A 338 -17.19 -16.94 8.62
C LYS A 338 -17.37 -16.12 9.90
N ASN A 339 -16.87 -16.59 11.04
CA ASN A 339 -16.93 -15.85 12.30
C ASN A 339 -16.09 -14.57 12.23
N ILE A 340 -14.89 -14.63 11.64
CA ILE A 340 -14.07 -13.44 11.38
C ILE A 340 -14.79 -12.48 10.44
N ASP A 341 -15.40 -12.96 9.36
CA ASP A 341 -16.16 -12.11 8.44
C ASP A 341 -17.30 -11.36 9.14
N ASN A 342 -18.01 -12.02 10.06
CA ASN A 342 -19.05 -11.39 10.88
C ASN A 342 -18.48 -10.33 11.84
N GLU A 343 -17.34 -10.62 12.47
CA GLU A 343 -16.65 -9.66 13.33
C GLU A 343 -16.21 -8.42 12.55
N VAL A 344 -15.55 -8.62 11.40
CA VAL A 344 -15.11 -7.53 10.52
C VAL A 344 -16.31 -6.73 10.04
N LYS A 345 -17.41 -7.38 9.65
CA LYS A 345 -18.64 -6.69 9.27
C LYS A 345 -19.11 -5.73 10.37
N LYS A 346 -19.13 -6.18 11.63
CA LYS A 346 -19.50 -5.33 12.76
C LYS A 346 -18.53 -4.15 12.95
N ILE A 347 -17.22 -4.38 12.85
CA ILE A 347 -16.20 -3.32 12.93
C ILE A 347 -16.47 -2.23 11.87
N ILE A 348 -16.79 -2.63 10.64
CA ILE A 348 -17.09 -1.69 9.57
C ILE A 348 -18.41 -0.97 9.84
N GLU A 349 -19.48 -1.66 10.19
CA GLU A 349 -20.79 -1.05 10.48
C GLU A 349 -20.70 -0.02 11.63
N ASP A 350 -19.97 -0.33 12.69
CA ASP A 350 -19.75 0.60 13.81
C ASP A 350 -18.97 1.85 13.36
N ALA A 351 -17.92 1.67 12.56
CA ALA A 351 -17.15 2.77 11.99
C ALA A 351 -17.96 3.62 10.98
N GLU A 352 -18.83 2.99 10.19
CA GLU A 352 -19.72 3.67 9.25
C GLU A 352 -20.74 4.54 9.96
N ASN A 353 -21.35 4.00 11.02
CA ASN A 353 -22.31 4.73 11.84
C ASN A 353 -21.64 5.93 12.52
N HIS A 354 -20.43 5.75 13.04
CA HIS A 354 -19.66 6.85 13.62
C HIS A 354 -19.37 7.93 12.57
N ALA A 355 -18.75 7.59 11.44
CA ALA A 355 -18.34 8.55 10.41
C ALA A 355 -19.50 9.34 9.79
N GLN A 356 -20.73 8.83 9.85
CA GLN A 356 -21.93 9.53 9.37
C GLN A 356 -22.50 10.52 10.39
N ASN A 357 -22.42 10.19 11.68
CA ASN A 357 -23.00 10.97 12.77
C ASN A 357 -21.99 11.91 13.46
N ASP A 358 -20.69 11.72 13.21
CA ASP A 358 -19.62 12.54 13.76
C ASP A 358 -19.69 13.97 13.22
N PRO A 359 -19.59 15.03 14.03
CA PRO A 359 -19.68 16.40 13.55
C PRO A 359 -18.54 16.77 12.61
N GLU A 360 -18.80 17.72 11.72
CA GLU A 360 -17.75 18.43 11.01
C GLU A 360 -16.92 19.27 11.97
N LEU A 361 -15.70 19.59 11.55
CA LEU A 361 -14.82 20.47 12.29
C LEU A 361 -15.38 21.90 12.30
N HIS A 362 -15.32 22.57 13.46
CA HIS A 362 -15.88 23.91 13.58
C HIS A 362 -15.12 24.92 12.71
N VAL A 363 -15.81 25.88 12.09
CA VAL A 363 -15.20 26.84 11.16
C VAL A 363 -14.08 27.69 11.78
N ASP A 364 -14.13 27.92 13.09
CA ASP A 364 -13.07 28.64 13.80
C ASP A 364 -11.75 27.86 13.86
N GLU A 365 -11.81 26.52 13.78
CA GLU A 365 -10.63 25.65 13.74
C GLU A 365 -9.99 25.60 12.33
N LEU A 366 -10.57 26.26 11.31
CA LEU A 366 -10.02 26.26 9.95
C LEU A 366 -8.55 26.73 9.88
N TYR A 367 -8.16 27.63 10.79
CA TYR A 367 -6.85 28.30 10.81
C TYR A 367 -5.83 27.62 11.74
N SER A 368 -6.21 26.56 12.45
CA SER A 368 -5.30 25.86 13.36
C SER A 368 -4.25 25.05 12.60
N HIS A 369 -3.15 24.73 13.29
CA HIS A 369 -2.06 23.86 12.80
C HIS A 369 -1.34 24.31 11.52
N VAL A 370 -1.48 25.57 11.10
CA VAL A 370 -0.65 26.15 10.02
C VAL A 370 0.82 26.22 10.40
N TYR A 371 1.10 26.50 11.68
CA TYR A 371 2.44 26.44 12.28
C TYR A 371 2.39 25.60 13.56
N SER A 372 3.47 24.87 13.84
CA SER A 372 3.57 24.08 15.09
C SER A 372 3.79 24.96 16.33
N ASN A 373 4.48 26.10 16.20
CA ASN A 373 4.75 27.04 17.30
C ASN A 373 4.69 28.49 16.78
N PRO A 374 3.50 29.02 16.44
CA PRO A 374 3.38 30.40 15.99
C PRO A 374 3.71 31.38 17.14
N PRO A 375 4.24 32.58 16.83
CA PRO A 375 4.38 33.65 17.82
C PRO A 375 3.03 33.98 18.47
N PRO A 376 3.01 34.42 19.75
CA PRO A 376 1.78 34.89 20.39
C PRO A 376 1.10 35.99 19.57
N GLY A 377 -0.23 35.93 19.43
CA GLY A 377 -0.99 36.92 18.66
C GLY A 377 -0.85 36.79 17.14
N PHE A 378 -0.26 35.72 16.60
CA PHE A 378 -0.18 35.52 15.16
C PHE A 378 -1.58 35.34 14.56
N LYS A 379 -1.88 36.11 13.52
CA LYS A 379 -3.20 36.13 12.89
C LYS A 379 -3.13 35.72 11.42
N ILE A 380 -4.09 34.91 11.00
CA ILE A 380 -4.32 34.59 9.59
C ILE A 380 -5.50 35.42 9.08
N ARG A 381 -5.32 35.99 7.90
CA ARG A 381 -6.35 36.75 7.20
C ARG A 381 -7.39 35.82 6.59
N GLY A 382 -8.67 36.16 6.76
CA GLY A 382 -9.80 35.49 6.11
C GLY A 382 -10.04 35.96 4.67
N CYS A 383 -11.29 35.87 4.20
CA CYS A 383 -11.65 36.19 2.81
C CYS A 383 -11.69 37.70 2.48
N ASP A 384 -11.54 38.59 3.47
CA ASP A 384 -11.59 40.05 3.29
C ASP A 384 -10.37 40.74 3.92
N ASN A 385 -10.28 42.08 3.82
CA ASN A 385 -9.15 42.86 4.33
C ASN A 385 -9.20 43.11 5.85
N PHE A 386 -10.29 42.77 6.54
CA PHE A 386 -10.61 43.18 7.90
C PHE A 386 -10.75 41.99 8.87
N THR A 387 -11.02 40.79 8.35
CA THR A 387 -11.20 39.57 9.13
C THR A 387 -9.85 38.90 9.36
N TYR A 388 -9.42 38.88 10.62
CA TYR A 388 -8.22 38.21 11.08
C TYR A 388 -8.58 37.24 12.20
N LYS A 389 -8.11 36.00 12.10
CA LYS A 389 -8.29 34.95 13.11
C LYS A 389 -6.95 34.66 13.76
N GLU A 390 -6.90 34.79 15.07
CA GLU A 390 -5.72 34.42 15.84
C GLU A 390 -5.59 32.90 15.86
N ILE A 391 -4.40 32.39 15.55
CA ILE A 391 -4.14 30.96 15.60
C ILE A 391 -3.98 30.58 17.08
N SER A 392 -4.91 29.79 17.61
CA SER A 392 -4.64 29.02 18.83
C SER A 392 -3.86 27.75 18.48
N LYS A 393 -3.01 27.29 19.41
CA LYS A 393 -2.20 26.08 19.24
C LYS A 393 -3.01 24.86 18.80
#